data_AF-A0A1S1CP31-F1
#
_entry.id   AF-A0A1S1CP31-F1
#
_cell.length_a   1.000
_cell.length_b   1.000
_cell.length_c   1.000
_cell.angle_alpha   90.00
_cell.angle_beta   90.00
_cell.angle_gamma   90.00
#
_symmetry.space_group_name_H-M   'P 1'
#
loop_
_entity.id
_entity.type
_entity.pdbx_description
1 polymer ?
#
loop_
_entity_poly.entity_id
_entity_poly.type
_entity_poly.pdbx_seq_one_letter_code
_entity_poly.pdbx_strand_id
1 'polypeptide(L)' 'MVAETSIVKRNHQIPRIINQKITQKLIEKTSMTDISHQLAISTSTVIRKLNDFHFECSFSHLPEIMPLDVKKVR' A
#
# COMPACT_ATOMS: atom_id res chain seq x y z
N MET A 1 12.56 32.00 -10.75
CA MET A 1 12.63 30.65 -11.34
C MET A 1 13.63 29.85 -10.53
N VAL A 2 13.17 28.97 -9.63
CA VAL A 2 14.06 28.13 -8.81
C VAL A 2 14.56 27.00 -9.72
N ALA A 3 15.86 26.98 -10.02
CA ALA A 3 16.45 25.94 -10.85
C ALA A 3 16.37 24.60 -10.12
N GLU A 4 15.72 23.61 -10.73
CA GLU A 4 15.69 22.23 -10.23
C GLU A 4 17.11 21.66 -10.22
N THR A 5 17.80 21.78 -9.09
CA THR A 5 19.11 21.16 -8.92
C THR A 5 18.96 19.64 -8.92
N SER A 6 19.96 18.93 -9.45
CA SER A 6 19.99 17.45 -9.50
C SER A 6 19.81 16.80 -8.12
N ILE A 7 20.13 17.52 -7.06
CA ILE A 7 19.94 17.14 -5.65
C ILE A 7 18.45 17.00 -5.33
N VAL A 8 17.61 17.96 -5.73
CA VAL A 8 16.15 17.91 -5.50
C VAL A 8 15.54 16.70 -6.20
N LYS A 9 16.02 16.37 -7.41
CA LYS A 9 15.57 15.17 -8.15
C LYS A 9 15.94 13.88 -7.43
N ARG A 10 17.17 13.74 -6.94
CA ARG A 10 17.60 12.55 -6.17
C ARG A 10 16.84 12.40 -4.85
N ASN A 11 16.61 13.51 -4.14
CA ASN A 11 15.90 13.50 -2.86
C ASN A 11 14.43 13.07 -3.00
N HIS A 12 13.83 13.27 -4.18
CA HIS A 12 12.48 12.78 -4.47
C HIS A 12 12.46 11.32 -4.96
N GLN A 13 13.52 10.86 -5.64
CA GLN A 13 13.64 9.48 -6.12
C GLN A 13 13.77 8.45 -4.99
N ILE A 14 14.55 8.74 -3.95
CA ILE A 14 14.77 7.80 -2.83
C ILE A 14 13.45 7.45 -2.13
N PRO A 15 12.62 8.41 -1.69
CA PRO A 15 11.30 8.11 -1.14
C PRO A 15 10.41 7.35 -2.11
N ARG A 16 10.44 7.69 -3.41
CA ARG A 16 9.62 7.00 -4.42
C ARG A 16 9.98 5.52 -4.57
N ILE A 17 11.28 5.20 -4.62
CA ILE A 17 11.78 3.82 -4.71
C ILE A 17 11.39 3.03 -3.46
N ILE A 18 11.52 3.63 -2.27
CA ILE A 18 11.11 2.98 -1.02
C ILE A 18 9.60 2.72 -1.01
N ASN A 19 8.78 3.68 -1.43
CA ASN A 19 7.33 3.51 -1.49
C ASN A 19 6.93 2.35 -2.42
N GLN A 20 7.56 2.25 -3.59
CA GLN A 20 7.30 1.16 -4.54
C GLN A 20 7.65 -0.21 -3.94
N LYS A 21 8.79 -0.33 -3.25
CA LYS A 21 9.19 -1.57 -2.57
C LYS A 21 8.22 -1.95 -1.44
N ILE A 22 7.71 -0.97 -0.70
CA ILE A 22 6.70 -1.19 0.34
C ILE A 22 5.40 -1.70 -0.30
N THR A 23 4.89 -1.02 -1.35
CA THR A 23 3.68 -1.44 -2.07
C THR A 23 3.78 -2.86 -2.58
N GLN A 24 4.90 -3.22 -3.21
CA GLN A 24 5.12 -4.56 -3.74
C GLN A 24 5.02 -5.63 -2.63
N LYS A 25 5.73 -5.44 -1.52
CA LYS A 25 5.72 -6.40 -0.41
C LYS A 25 4.36 -6.51 0.29
N LEU A 26 3.58 -5.43 0.32
CA LEU A 26 2.21 -5.43 0.81
C LEU A 26 1.27 -6.24 -0.11
N ILE A 27 1.45 -6.15 -1.43
CA ILE A 27 0.71 -6.99 -2.40
C ILE A 27 1.06 -8.47 -2.22
N GLU A 28 2.32 -8.77 -1.93
CA GLU A 28 2.82 -10.11 -1.58
C GLU A 28 2.34 -10.60 -0.19
N LYS A 29 1.48 -9.83 0.51
CA LYS A 29 0.94 -10.11 1.86
C LYS A 29 2.02 -10.35 2.91
N THR A 30 3.20 -9.75 2.74
CA THR A 30 4.28 -9.80 3.74
C THR A 30 3.89 -9.00 4.98
N SER A 31 4.24 -9.47 6.18
CA SER A 31 3.89 -8.77 7.42
C SER A 31 4.60 -7.41 7.52
N MET A 32 3.98 -6.44 8.20
CA MET A 32 4.55 -5.09 8.38
C MET A 32 5.91 -5.10 9.09
N THR A 33 6.10 -6.03 10.04
CA THR A 33 7.35 -6.22 10.78
C THR A 33 8.45 -6.79 9.87
N ASP A 34 8.10 -7.74 9.01
CA ASP A 34 9.06 -8.32 8.06
C ASP A 34 9.45 -7.31 6.98
N ILE A 35 8.51 -6.47 6.51
CA ILE A 35 8.79 -5.37 5.58
C ILE A 35 9.75 -4.36 6.23
N SER A 36 9.47 -3.98 7.48
CA SER A 36 10.31 -3.06 8.25
C SER A 36 11.74 -3.59 8.40
N HIS A 37 11.89 -4.87 8.75
CA HIS A 37 13.19 -5.52 8.90
C HIS A 37 13.93 -5.63 7.56
N GLN A 38 13.26 -6.08 6.49
CA GLN A 38 13.88 -6.28 5.17
C GLN A 38 14.27 -4.97 4.48
N LEU A 39 13.53 -3.89 4.71
CA LEU A 39 13.81 -2.58 4.11
C LEU A 39 14.65 -1.68 5.03
N ALA A 40 15.01 -2.15 6.23
CA ALA A 40 15.71 -1.38 7.26
C ALA A 40 15.05 -0.01 7.55
N ILE A 41 13.71 0.02 7.58
CA ILE A 41 12.90 1.21 7.88
C ILE A 41 12.03 0.95 9.11
N SER A 42 11.58 2.00 9.79
CA SER A 42 10.66 1.84 10.92
C SER A 42 9.29 1.32 10.48
N THR A 43 8.67 0.51 11.34
CA THR A 43 7.25 0.11 11.20
C THR A 43 6.32 1.31 11.10
N SER A 44 6.62 2.41 11.79
CA SER A 44 5.85 3.65 11.69
C SER A 44 5.88 4.26 10.28
N THR A 45 6.98 4.13 9.56
CA THR A 45 7.10 4.55 8.15
C THR A 45 6.21 3.70 7.25
N VAL A 46 6.18 2.38 7.50
CA VAL A 46 5.29 1.45 6.78
C VAL A 46 3.83 1.80 7.02
N ILE A 47 3.43 2.10 8.26
CA ILE A 47 2.06 2.51 8.62
C ILE A 47 1.66 3.82 7.93
N ARG A 48 2.53 4.84 7.96
CA ARG A 48 2.24 6.11 7.29
C ARG A 48 2.06 5.92 5.79
N LYS A 49 2.87 5.05 5.18
CA LYS A 49 2.70 4.71 3.75
C LYS A 49 1.42 3.96 3.47
N LEU A 50 1.02 3.07 4.36
CA LEU A 50 -0.30 2.41 4.29
C LEU A 50 -1.44 3.42 4.34
N ASN A 51 -1.36 4.39 5.25
CA ASN A 51 -2.37 5.45 5.36
C ASN A 51 -2.35 6.42 4.17
N ASP A 52 -1.19 6.64 3.54
CA ASP A 52 -1.06 7.41 2.30
C ASP A 52 -1.70 6.68 1.10
N PHE A 53 -1.80 5.35 1.12
CA PHE A 53 -2.54 4.61 0.09
C PHE A 53 -4.03 4.85 0.33
N HIS A 54 -4.58 5.83 -0.39
CA HIS A 54 -6.03 5.99 -0.48
C HIS A 54 -6.60 4.77 -1.22
N PHE A 55 -7.07 3.78 -0.45
CA PHE A 55 -7.90 2.72 -0.98
C PHE A 55 -9.28 3.33 -1.23
N GLU A 56 -9.50 3.87 -2.43
CA GLU A 56 -10.85 4.06 -2.96
C GLU A 56 -11.48 2.67 -3.08
N CYS A 57 -12.03 2.17 -1.97
CA CYS A 57 -12.84 0.98 -2.00
C CYS A 57 -14.17 1.42 -2.61
N SER A 58 -14.30 1.29 -3.93
CA SER A 58 -15.56 1.50 -4.63
C SER A 58 -16.52 0.37 -4.25
N PHE A 59 -17.09 0.44 -3.04
CA PHE A 59 -18.18 -0.40 -2.58
C PHE A 59 -19.44 -0.23 -3.44
N SER A 60 -19.45 0.76 -4.35
CA SER A 60 -20.47 0.97 -5.38
C SER A 60 -20.58 -0.17 -6.41
N HIS A 61 -19.59 -1.07 -6.48
CA HIS A 61 -19.64 -2.25 -7.36
C HIS A 61 -19.53 -3.56 -6.57
N LEU A 62 -20.10 -3.62 -5.37
CA LEU A 62 -20.36 -4.91 -4.75
C LEU A 62 -21.17 -5.74 -5.77
N PRO A 63 -20.70 -6.93 -6.20
CA PRO A 63 -21.55 -7.80 -7.01
C PRO A 63 -22.80 -8.07 -6.19
N GLU A 64 -23.97 -7.68 -6.70
CA GLU A 64 -25.30 -7.84 -6.07
C GLU A 64 -25.70 -9.32 -5.90
N ILE A 65 -24.75 -10.25 -6.00
CA ILE A 65 -25.00 -11.68 -6.10
C ILE A 65 -24.09 -12.43 -5.12
N MET A 66 -24.36 -12.26 -3.82
CA MET A 66 -24.30 -13.40 -2.90
C MET A 66 -25.73 -13.77 -2.47
N PRO A 67 -26.49 -14.53 -3.28
CA PRO A 67 -27.63 -15.23 -2.77
C PRO A 67 -27.06 -16.36 -1.90
N LEU A 68 -26.93 -16.07 -0.61
CA LEU A 68 -26.77 -17.11 0.39
C LEU A 68 -27.97 -18.05 0.20
N ASP A 69 -27.71 -19.23 -0.36
CA ASP A 69 -28.72 -20.25 -0.61
C ASP A 69 -29.13 -20.87 0.75
N VAL A 70 -29.94 -20.12 1.51
CA VAL A 70 -30.59 -20.59 2.74
C VAL A 70 -31.78 -21.48 2.39
N LYS A 71 -31.55 -22.52 1.58
CA LYS A 71 -32.54 -23.58 1.37
C LYS A 71 -31.89 -24.95 1.24
N LYS A 72 -31.50 -25.53 2.38
CA LYS A 72 -31.82 -26.93 2.71
C LYS A 72 -31.36 -27.29 4.12
N VAL A 73 -32.28 -27.20 5.07
CA VAL A 73 -32.44 -28.26 6.07
C VAL A 73 -33.94 -28.53 6.12
N ARG A 74 -34.29 -29.74 5.71
CA ARG A 74 -35.62 -30.33 5.79
C ARG A 74 -35.77 -30.95 7.17
#